data_AF-A0A925W349-F1
#
_entry.id   AF-A0A925W349-F1
#
_cell.length_a   1.000
_cell.length_b   1.000
_cell.length_c   1.000
_cell.angle_alpha   90.00
_cell.angle_beta   90.00
_cell.angle_gamma   90.00
#
_symmetry.space_group_name_H-M   'P 1'
#
loop_
_entity.id
_entity.type
_entity.pdbx_description
1 polymer ?
#
loop_
_entity_poly.entity_id
_entity_poly.type
_entity_poly.pdbx_seq_one_letter_code
_entity_poly.pdbx_strand_id
1 'polypeptide(L)'
;MSEVSRRDWLKTVGVAGAGALVPLGEPGAATSSALLHAASHAPSVAATVPEVLRIRDMYAPGDVVELYSTSEVFIPPRGRSFMKFSFDFPEPAVVFGDHRFGFLVFTDENTYSLDRSRMRATGNAEALQLTCDSFVWAGGQEKVAGKLTATFKKTGTTTEWHIVVEMSKPIKNITTVVRDVPRGQVSIGGGALAALGDNDLLSGYTFGTGDLHGTGTPQSTNTPVAIVQVSSNDFMYFTTLDNKVRPKRYYFQQGEKAMRVEVSYEHDAWRNDLRVVVPKWKIGHAATFEDAMTVHMTHIENAFKLPSCIPTLQIVDDTFTKHRDTMAAIIARAKNRAGIT
;
A
#
# COMPACT_ATOMS: atom_id res chain seq x y z
N MET A 1 -20.17 -55.43 -1.80
CA MET A 1 -20.09 -54.10 -2.44
C MET A 1 -19.55 -53.15 -1.39
N SER A 2 -18.23 -52.92 -1.40
CA SER A 2 -17.54 -52.05 -0.44
C SER A 2 -17.36 -50.66 -1.05
N GLU A 3 -17.78 -49.63 -0.32
CA GLU A 3 -17.72 -48.22 -0.72
C GLU A 3 -16.28 -47.72 -0.89
N VAL A 4 -16.03 -47.04 -2.01
CA VAL A 4 -14.77 -46.36 -2.30
C VAL A 4 -14.70 -45.09 -1.45
N SER A 5 -13.63 -44.96 -0.66
CA SER A 5 -13.41 -43.79 0.19
C SER A 5 -12.99 -42.56 -0.64
N ARG A 6 -13.41 -41.37 -0.20
CA ARG A 6 -13.09 -40.05 -0.77
C ARG A 6 -11.58 -39.81 -0.97
N ARG A 7 -10.74 -40.56 -0.25
CA ARG A 7 -9.28 -40.53 -0.34
C ARG A 7 -8.73 -41.28 -1.56
N ASP A 8 -9.46 -42.28 -2.06
CA ASP A 8 -9.09 -43.05 -3.25
C ASP A 8 -9.49 -42.30 -4.53
N TRP A 9 -10.61 -41.55 -4.51
CA TRP A 9 -11.01 -40.69 -5.63
C TRP A 9 -9.98 -39.59 -5.94
N LEU A 10 -9.36 -39.00 -4.91
CA LEU A 10 -8.33 -37.97 -5.07
C LEU A 10 -7.02 -38.50 -5.68
N LYS A 11 -6.72 -39.80 -5.51
CA LYS A 11 -5.54 -40.43 -6.14
C LYS A 11 -5.78 -40.73 -7.61
N THR A 12 -7.01 -41.03 -8.00
CA THR A 12 -7.35 -41.38 -9.39
C THR A 12 -7.50 -40.14 -10.29
N VAL A 13 -7.98 -39.00 -9.76
CA VAL A 13 -8.15 -37.77 -10.55
C VAL A 13 -6.86 -36.95 -10.65
N GLY A 14 -5.89 -37.14 -9.76
CA GLY A 14 -4.59 -36.45 -9.79
C GLY A 14 -3.58 -36.93 -10.83
N VAL A 15 -3.91 -37.95 -11.64
CA VAL A 15 -2.96 -38.58 -12.59
C VAL A 15 -3.29 -38.28 -14.07
N ALA A 16 -4.40 -37.59 -14.37
CA ALA A 16 -4.73 -37.20 -15.74
C ALA A 16 -4.53 -35.69 -15.96
N GLY A 17 -3.27 -35.28 -16.14
CA GLY A 17 -2.91 -33.91 -16.47
C GLY A 17 -1.41 -33.66 -16.56
N ALA A 18 -0.66 -34.57 -17.18
CA ALA A 18 0.76 -34.40 -17.47
C ALA A 18 0.98 -34.01 -18.94
N GLY A 19 1.81 -32.99 -19.16
CA GLY A 19 2.38 -32.57 -20.45
C GLY A 19 2.66 -31.06 -20.40
N ALA A 20 3.89 -30.56 -20.22
CA ALA A 20 5.17 -31.07 -20.63
C ALA A 20 6.29 -30.72 -19.62
N LEU A 21 7.13 -31.71 -19.33
CA LEU A 21 8.42 -31.58 -18.64
C LEU A 21 9.53 -31.66 -19.69
N VAL A 22 10.48 -30.73 -19.63
CA VAL A 22 11.87 -30.89 -20.10
C VAL A 22 12.77 -30.35 -18.97
N PRO A 23 13.90 -31.00 -18.65
CA PRO A 23 14.34 -31.18 -17.26
C PRO A 23 15.24 -30.06 -16.74
N LEU A 24 15.09 -29.77 -15.44
CA LEU A 24 16.03 -29.02 -14.63
C LEU A 24 17.28 -29.88 -14.38
N GLY A 25 18.43 -29.40 -14.86
CA GLY A 25 19.73 -29.77 -14.32
C GLY A 25 19.99 -29.04 -12.99
N GLU A 26 20.66 -29.72 -12.07
CA GLU A 26 20.97 -29.29 -10.70
C GLU A 26 21.74 -27.96 -10.59
N PRO A 27 21.67 -27.28 -9.43
CA PRO A 27 22.18 -25.92 -9.25
C PRO A 27 23.68 -25.91 -8.98
N GLY A 28 24.46 -25.65 -10.04
CA GLY A 28 25.83 -25.13 -9.92
C GLY A 28 25.79 -23.60 -9.85
N ALA A 29 26.48 -23.04 -8.86
CA ALA A 29 26.61 -21.61 -8.61
C ALA A 29 26.92 -20.80 -9.89
N ALA A 30 26.01 -19.90 -10.27
CA ALA A 30 26.26 -18.87 -11.26
C ALA A 30 25.91 -17.50 -10.66
N THR A 31 26.88 -16.62 -10.76
CA THR A 31 27.03 -15.31 -10.11
C THR A 31 26.04 -14.28 -10.62
N SER A 32 25.66 -13.35 -9.73
CA SER A 32 24.69 -12.25 -9.89
C SER A 32 25.02 -11.17 -10.94
N SER A 33 25.82 -11.50 -11.96
CA SER A 33 26.35 -10.52 -12.92
C SER A 33 25.72 -10.63 -14.33
N ALA A 34 24.90 -11.66 -14.61
CA ALA A 34 24.36 -11.93 -15.95
C ALA A 34 22.95 -11.38 -16.22
N LEU A 35 22.26 -10.80 -15.23
CA LEU A 35 20.93 -10.20 -15.41
C LEU A 35 20.95 -8.71 -15.82
N LEU A 36 22.13 -8.12 -16.00
CA LEU A 36 22.30 -6.67 -16.22
C LEU A 36 22.40 -6.24 -17.70
N HIS A 37 22.19 -7.11 -18.69
CA HIS A 37 22.38 -6.75 -20.11
C HIS A 37 21.30 -7.21 -21.11
N ALA A 38 20.10 -7.56 -20.66
CA ALA A 38 18.98 -7.89 -21.55
C ALA A 38 17.70 -7.11 -21.22
N ALA A 39 17.80 -5.77 -21.25
CA ALA A 39 16.62 -4.91 -21.27
C ALA A 39 16.86 -3.78 -22.27
N SER A 40 16.85 -4.10 -23.55
CA SER A 40 16.70 -3.09 -24.58
C SER A 40 15.84 -3.64 -25.71
N HIS A 41 14.79 -2.87 -26.05
CA HIS A 41 13.91 -3.02 -27.20
C HIS A 41 12.78 -4.07 -27.09
N ALA A 42 11.77 -3.75 -26.27
CA ALA A 42 10.39 -4.16 -26.56
C ALA A 42 9.61 -2.92 -27.05
N PRO A 43 8.80 -3.02 -28.13
CA PRO A 43 8.05 -1.89 -28.65
C PRO A 43 6.98 -1.46 -27.63
N SER A 44 6.95 -0.14 -27.36
CA SER A 44 5.91 0.51 -26.57
C SER A 44 4.57 0.37 -27.29
N VAL A 45 3.72 -0.55 -26.83
CA VAL A 45 2.31 -0.54 -27.18
C VAL A 45 1.72 0.62 -26.40
N ALA A 46 1.27 1.67 -27.12
CA ALA A 46 0.59 2.81 -26.52
C ALA A 46 -0.60 2.30 -25.70
N ALA A 47 -0.44 2.27 -24.38
CA ALA A 47 -1.52 1.95 -23.47
C ALA A 47 -2.58 3.03 -23.63
N THR A 48 -3.76 2.65 -24.09
CA THR A 48 -4.96 3.49 -23.97
C THR A 48 -5.09 3.88 -22.50
N VAL A 49 -4.98 5.18 -22.22
CA VAL A 49 -5.16 5.73 -20.88
C VAL A 49 -6.57 5.33 -20.43
N PRO A 50 -6.72 4.54 -19.36
CA PRO A 50 -8.03 4.18 -18.85
C PRO A 50 -8.81 5.46 -18.54
N GLU A 51 -10.08 5.51 -18.91
CA GLU A 51 -10.96 6.61 -18.54
C GLU A 51 -11.01 6.71 -17.01
N VAL A 52 -10.58 7.85 -16.47
CA VAL A 52 -10.54 8.08 -15.02
C VAL A 52 -11.98 8.10 -14.51
N LEU A 53 -12.30 7.19 -13.59
CA LEU A 53 -13.60 7.13 -12.94
C LEU A 53 -13.81 8.41 -12.10
N ARG A 54 -14.81 9.22 -12.48
CA ARG A 54 -15.12 10.49 -11.80
C ARG A 54 -16.24 10.30 -10.78
N ILE A 55 -15.87 9.94 -9.56
CA ILE A 55 -16.84 9.68 -8.48
C ILE A 55 -17.72 10.88 -8.14
N ARG A 56 -17.17 12.10 -8.22
CA ARG A 56 -17.91 13.34 -8.00
C ARG A 56 -19.08 13.55 -8.99
N ASP A 57 -19.04 12.90 -10.14
CA ASP A 57 -20.11 12.99 -11.14
C ASP A 57 -21.23 11.97 -10.84
N MET A 58 -20.96 10.98 -9.98
CA MET A 58 -21.88 9.91 -9.60
C MET A 58 -22.53 10.13 -8.22
N TYR A 59 -21.83 10.78 -7.30
CA TYR A 59 -22.25 10.95 -5.91
C TYR A 59 -21.94 12.35 -5.38
N ALA A 60 -22.78 12.83 -4.47
CA ALA A 60 -22.55 14.08 -3.76
C ALA A 60 -21.55 13.89 -2.59
N PRO A 61 -20.76 14.91 -2.23
CA PRO A 61 -19.95 14.87 -1.02
C PRO A 61 -20.80 14.57 0.22
N GLY A 62 -20.37 13.60 1.02
CA GLY A 62 -21.09 13.12 2.20
C GLY A 62 -22.08 11.98 1.94
N ASP A 63 -22.33 11.61 0.68
CA ASP A 63 -23.10 10.39 0.39
C ASP A 63 -22.42 9.18 1.03
N VAL A 64 -23.22 8.32 1.65
CA VAL A 64 -22.73 7.06 2.22
C VAL A 64 -23.20 5.90 1.36
N VAL A 65 -22.26 5.22 0.73
CA VAL A 65 -22.50 4.12 -0.20
C VAL A 65 -22.30 2.79 0.51
N GLU A 66 -23.20 1.85 0.28
CA GLU A 66 -23.05 0.48 0.75
C GLU A 66 -22.11 -0.28 -0.19
N LEU A 67 -20.99 -0.76 0.36
CA LEU A 67 -19.95 -1.49 -0.35
C LEU A 67 -19.45 -2.62 0.54
N TYR A 68 -18.74 -3.55 -0.07
CA TYR A 68 -18.16 -4.71 0.58
C TYR A 68 -16.74 -4.98 0.08
N SER A 69 -16.01 -5.84 0.78
CA SER A 69 -14.63 -6.23 0.45
C SER A 69 -14.45 -6.75 -0.98
N THR A 70 -15.52 -7.26 -1.60
CA THR A 70 -15.51 -7.76 -2.99
C THR A 70 -16.05 -6.76 -4.02
N SER A 71 -16.59 -5.61 -3.60
CA SER A 71 -17.13 -4.62 -4.52
C SER A 71 -16.04 -4.07 -5.43
N GLU A 72 -16.31 -4.07 -6.75
CA GLU A 72 -15.52 -3.38 -7.79
C GLU A 72 -14.04 -3.81 -7.90
N VAL A 73 -13.69 -4.95 -7.32
CA VAL A 73 -12.35 -5.57 -7.38
C VAL A 73 -12.43 -6.94 -8.06
N PHE A 74 -11.30 -7.47 -8.51
CA PHE A 74 -11.28 -8.81 -9.11
C PHE A 74 -11.47 -9.91 -8.07
N ILE A 75 -12.55 -10.69 -8.24
CA ILE A 75 -12.87 -11.88 -7.45
C ILE A 75 -13.32 -13.01 -8.42
N PRO A 76 -12.59 -14.12 -8.54
CA PRO A 76 -11.29 -14.37 -7.91
C PRO A 76 -10.20 -13.41 -8.43
N PRO A 77 -9.11 -13.20 -7.68
CA PRO A 77 -7.96 -12.42 -8.17
C PRO A 77 -7.42 -12.99 -9.48
N ARG A 78 -7.09 -12.12 -10.44
CA ARG A 78 -6.55 -12.52 -11.74
C ARG A 78 -5.03 -12.72 -11.74
N GLY A 79 -4.32 -12.15 -10.76
CA GLY A 79 -2.88 -12.31 -10.54
C GLY A 79 -2.55 -12.74 -9.11
N ARG A 80 -1.31 -12.46 -8.69
CA ARG A 80 -0.86 -12.66 -7.30
C ARG A 80 -1.77 -11.88 -6.34
N SER A 81 -2.14 -12.50 -5.23
CA SER A 81 -2.99 -11.93 -4.20
C SER A 81 -2.46 -12.29 -2.81
N PHE A 82 -3.00 -11.64 -1.79
CA PHE A 82 -2.75 -11.91 -0.37
C PHE A 82 -4.01 -12.51 0.29
N MET A 83 -3.88 -12.91 1.56
CA MET A 83 -5.00 -13.40 2.36
C MET A 83 -6.09 -12.33 2.47
N LYS A 84 -7.32 -12.74 2.21
CA LYS A 84 -8.54 -11.90 2.25
C LYS A 84 -9.54 -12.54 3.21
N PHE A 85 -10.60 -11.81 3.56
CA PHE A 85 -11.73 -12.42 4.23
C PHE A 85 -12.27 -13.59 3.39
N SER A 86 -12.61 -14.69 4.06
CA SER A 86 -13.24 -15.86 3.43
C SER A 86 -14.73 -15.65 3.12
N PHE A 87 -15.24 -14.45 3.39
CA PHE A 87 -16.61 -14.01 3.20
C PHE A 87 -16.60 -12.54 2.80
N ASP A 88 -17.71 -12.05 2.26
CA ASP A 88 -17.81 -10.66 1.84
C ASP A 88 -18.03 -9.74 3.06
N PHE A 89 -16.97 -9.02 3.44
CA PHE A 89 -16.97 -8.17 4.63
C PHE A 89 -17.61 -6.81 4.32
N PRO A 90 -18.52 -6.27 5.16
CA PRO A 90 -19.08 -4.94 4.95
C PRO A 90 -18.01 -3.84 4.97
N GLU A 91 -18.06 -2.92 4.01
CA GLU A 91 -17.14 -1.78 3.88
C GLU A 91 -17.88 -0.51 3.44
N PRO A 92 -18.95 -0.10 4.14
CA PRO A 92 -19.67 1.11 3.76
C PRO A 92 -18.73 2.32 3.78
N ALA A 93 -18.87 3.19 2.80
CA ALA A 93 -17.92 4.26 2.53
C ALA A 93 -18.60 5.61 2.37
N VAL A 94 -17.95 6.66 2.85
CA VAL A 94 -18.38 8.05 2.64
C VAL A 94 -17.68 8.64 1.41
N VAL A 95 -18.43 9.38 0.59
CA VAL A 95 -17.90 10.08 -0.58
C VAL A 95 -17.26 11.40 -0.15
N PHE A 96 -16.01 11.63 -0.52
CA PHE A 96 -15.32 12.91 -0.33
C PHE A 96 -14.26 13.14 -1.42
N GLY A 97 -14.33 14.28 -2.11
CA GLY A 97 -13.47 14.53 -3.26
C GLY A 97 -13.71 13.53 -4.39
N ASP A 98 -12.64 12.96 -4.93
CA ASP A 98 -12.69 11.98 -6.01
C ASP A 98 -12.70 10.52 -5.52
N HIS A 99 -12.90 10.30 -4.20
CA HIS A 99 -12.78 8.99 -3.56
C HIS A 99 -13.93 8.66 -2.63
N ARG A 100 -14.08 7.35 -2.37
CA ARG A 100 -14.91 6.80 -1.30
C ARG A 100 -14.02 6.23 -0.19
N PHE A 101 -14.33 6.59 1.05
CA PHE A 101 -13.56 6.23 2.25
C PHE A 101 -14.36 5.34 3.19
N GLY A 102 -13.93 4.08 3.32
CA GLY A 102 -14.39 3.13 4.33
C GLY A 102 -13.36 2.99 5.47
N PHE A 103 -13.76 2.39 6.58
CA PHE A 103 -12.90 2.23 7.75
C PHE A 103 -13.05 0.84 8.37
N LEU A 104 -11.91 0.22 8.67
CA LEU A 104 -11.82 -1.03 9.40
C LEU A 104 -11.07 -0.80 10.72
N VAL A 105 -11.60 -1.32 11.80
CA VAL A 105 -10.99 -1.27 13.14
C VAL A 105 -10.63 -2.70 13.55
N PHE A 106 -9.44 -2.89 14.07
CA PHE A 106 -8.94 -4.20 14.50
C PHE A 106 -8.65 -4.18 15.98
N THR A 107 -9.09 -5.23 16.68
CA THR A 107 -8.72 -5.52 18.07
C THR A 107 -7.93 -6.83 18.10
N ASP A 108 -7.55 -7.30 19.29
CA ASP A 108 -6.97 -8.64 19.45
C ASP A 108 -7.94 -9.78 19.09
N GLU A 109 -9.25 -9.49 19.01
CA GLU A 109 -10.30 -10.50 18.87
C GLU A 109 -10.94 -10.53 17.48
N ASN A 110 -11.12 -9.37 16.85
CA ASN A 110 -11.87 -9.30 15.60
C ASN A 110 -11.52 -8.09 14.73
N THR A 111 -12.06 -8.11 13.51
CA THR A 111 -12.15 -6.94 12.63
C THR A 111 -13.57 -6.40 12.65
N TYR A 112 -13.68 -5.08 12.65
CA TYR A 112 -14.93 -4.35 12.74
C TYR A 112 -15.03 -3.37 11.59
N SER A 113 -16.21 -3.28 10.97
CA SER A 113 -16.58 -2.23 10.01
C SER A 113 -17.54 -1.26 10.65
N LEU A 114 -17.77 -0.12 10.01
CA LEU A 114 -18.83 0.82 10.41
C LEU A 114 -20.21 0.20 10.19
N ASP A 115 -21.13 0.38 11.14
CA ASP A 115 -22.55 0.09 10.89
C ASP A 115 -23.12 1.17 9.97
N ARG A 116 -23.40 0.81 8.71
CA ARG A 116 -23.97 1.70 7.69
C ARG A 116 -25.20 2.47 8.17
N SER A 117 -26.07 1.85 8.99
CA SER A 117 -27.29 2.47 9.49
C SER A 117 -27.03 3.55 10.55
N ARG A 118 -25.81 3.61 11.08
CA ARG A 118 -25.38 4.54 12.14
C ARG A 118 -24.32 5.52 11.63
N MET A 119 -23.95 5.47 10.36
CA MET A 119 -23.08 6.44 9.72
C MET A 119 -23.82 7.75 9.44
N ARG A 120 -23.17 8.88 9.74
CA ARG A 120 -23.67 10.23 9.43
C ARG A 120 -22.52 11.07 8.91
N ALA A 121 -22.72 11.70 7.76
CA ALA A 121 -21.77 12.65 7.21
C ALA A 121 -22.37 14.06 7.23
N THR A 122 -21.60 15.03 7.69
CA THR A 122 -22.00 16.45 7.73
C THR A 122 -20.86 17.31 7.22
N GLY A 123 -21.18 18.33 6.41
CA GLY A 123 -20.19 19.21 5.81
C GLY A 123 -20.49 19.50 4.34
N ASN A 124 -19.43 19.72 3.57
CA ASN A 124 -19.47 20.09 2.16
C ASN A 124 -18.28 19.49 1.39
N ALA A 125 -18.07 19.93 0.14
CA ALA A 125 -17.00 19.46 -0.74
C ALA A 125 -15.57 19.75 -0.24
N GLU A 126 -15.39 20.73 0.66
CA GLU A 126 -14.08 21.17 1.14
C GLU A 126 -13.76 20.69 2.56
N ALA A 127 -14.78 20.45 3.37
CA ALA A 127 -14.63 19.90 4.72
C ALA A 127 -15.83 19.03 5.08
N LEU A 128 -15.56 17.82 5.55
CA LEU A 128 -16.58 16.83 5.90
C LEU A 128 -16.22 16.14 7.21
N GLN A 129 -17.21 15.90 8.05
CA GLN A 129 -17.10 15.02 9.21
C GLN A 129 -18.00 13.81 9.00
N LEU A 130 -17.41 12.61 9.06
CA LEU A 130 -18.12 11.35 9.19
C LEU A 130 -18.11 10.93 10.66
N THR A 131 -19.27 10.59 11.19
CA THR A 131 -19.43 9.92 12.48
C THR A 131 -20.13 8.58 12.33
N CYS A 132 -19.81 7.64 13.21
CA CYS A 132 -20.52 6.38 13.33
C CYS A 132 -20.48 5.93 14.80
N ASP A 133 -21.64 5.63 15.39
CA ASP A 133 -21.78 5.25 16.80
C ASP A 133 -22.06 3.75 17.01
N SER A 134 -21.74 2.91 16.02
CA SER A 134 -21.78 1.45 16.13
C SER A 134 -20.89 0.79 15.08
N PHE A 135 -20.34 -0.37 15.42
CA PHE A 135 -19.60 -1.21 14.50
C PHE A 135 -20.31 -2.54 14.26
N VAL A 136 -20.01 -3.15 13.11
CA VAL A 136 -20.41 -4.51 12.76
C VAL A 136 -19.20 -5.44 12.67
N TRP A 137 -19.36 -6.72 12.96
CA TRP A 137 -18.34 -7.75 12.80
C TRP A 137 -18.97 -9.07 12.37
N ALA A 138 -18.16 -10.13 12.21
CA ALA A 138 -18.60 -11.43 11.70
C ALA A 138 -19.38 -11.32 10.37
N GLY A 139 -18.88 -10.52 9.42
CA GLY A 139 -19.52 -10.32 8.12
C GLY A 139 -20.80 -9.49 8.16
N GLY A 140 -21.00 -8.68 9.20
CA GLY A 140 -22.17 -7.82 9.34
C GLY A 140 -23.29 -8.41 10.20
N GLN A 141 -23.11 -9.63 10.69
CA GLN A 141 -24.14 -10.35 11.46
C GLN A 141 -24.27 -9.83 12.89
N GLU A 142 -23.15 -9.41 13.48
CA GLU A 142 -23.07 -8.99 14.87
C GLU A 142 -22.75 -7.50 14.97
N LYS A 143 -23.28 -6.86 16.02
CA LYS A 143 -23.08 -5.43 16.29
C LYS A 143 -22.40 -5.19 17.62
N VAL A 144 -21.65 -4.11 17.70
CA VAL A 144 -21.05 -3.64 18.95
C VAL A 144 -21.11 -2.12 19.03
N ALA A 145 -21.24 -1.60 20.25
CA ALA A 145 -21.15 -0.18 20.51
C ALA A 145 -19.70 0.31 20.38
N GLY A 146 -19.54 1.52 19.86
CA GLY A 146 -18.26 2.17 19.69
C GLY A 146 -18.45 3.41 18.82
N LYS A 147 -17.42 4.24 18.72
CA LYS A 147 -17.49 5.50 18.01
C LYS A 147 -16.31 5.64 17.06
N LEU A 148 -16.58 5.99 15.82
CA LEU A 148 -15.57 6.49 14.89
C LEU A 148 -15.96 7.91 14.47
N THR A 149 -14.97 8.80 14.46
CA THR A 149 -15.08 10.11 13.83
C THR A 149 -13.93 10.27 12.86
N ALA A 150 -14.23 10.50 11.58
CA ALA A 150 -13.27 10.86 10.56
C ALA A 150 -13.56 12.29 10.08
N THR A 151 -12.55 13.15 10.16
CA THR A 151 -12.66 14.54 9.71
C THR A 151 -11.78 14.71 8.48
N PHE A 152 -12.39 15.12 7.38
CA PHE A 152 -11.75 15.36 6.08
C PHE A 152 -11.62 16.85 5.82
N LYS A 153 -10.53 17.24 5.19
CA LYS A 153 -10.28 18.60 4.71
C LYS A 153 -9.61 18.53 3.35
N LYS A 154 -10.20 19.22 2.38
CA LYS A 154 -9.60 19.46 1.06
C LYS A 154 -8.85 20.79 1.08
N THR A 155 -7.72 20.85 0.39
CA THR A 155 -6.96 22.07 0.15
C THR A 155 -6.29 21.94 -1.21
N GLY A 156 -6.83 22.63 -2.21
CA GLY A 156 -6.43 22.45 -3.61
C GLY A 156 -6.67 21.02 -4.08
N THR A 157 -5.62 20.36 -4.56
CA THR A 157 -5.64 18.96 -5.04
C THR A 157 -5.39 17.93 -3.93
N THR A 158 -5.27 18.38 -2.68
CA THR A 158 -4.94 17.52 -1.54
C THR A 158 -6.14 17.30 -0.65
N THR A 159 -6.35 16.06 -0.21
CA THR A 159 -7.29 15.69 0.84
C THR A 159 -6.52 15.16 2.04
N GLU A 160 -6.71 15.79 3.20
CA GLU A 160 -6.24 15.29 4.49
C GLU A 160 -7.41 14.70 5.27
N TRP A 161 -7.17 13.63 6.02
CA TRP A 161 -8.14 13.12 6.98
C TRP A 161 -7.50 12.67 8.28
N HIS A 162 -8.26 12.82 9.35
CA HIS A 162 -7.89 12.41 10.70
C HIS A 162 -8.99 11.54 11.28
N ILE A 163 -8.61 10.51 12.04
CA ILE A 163 -9.53 9.50 12.59
C ILE A 163 -9.38 9.44 14.11
N VAL A 164 -10.51 9.41 14.81
CA VAL A 164 -10.61 9.03 16.23
C VAL A 164 -11.53 7.83 16.33
N VAL A 165 -11.08 6.80 17.06
CA VAL A 165 -11.86 5.60 17.32
C VAL A 165 -11.93 5.34 18.82
N GLU A 166 -13.12 4.98 19.30
CA GLU A 166 -13.41 4.59 20.68
C GLU A 166 -14.22 3.29 20.69
N MET A 167 -13.83 2.33 21.52
CA MET A 167 -14.60 1.09 21.73
C MET A 167 -14.28 0.45 23.08
N SER A 168 -15.11 -0.49 23.52
CA SER A 168 -14.91 -1.21 24.78
C SER A 168 -13.76 -2.22 24.77
N LYS A 169 -13.13 -2.44 23.60
CA LYS A 169 -12.04 -3.40 23.40
C LYS A 169 -10.75 -2.66 23.00
N PRO A 170 -9.56 -3.18 23.38
CA PRO A 170 -8.28 -2.63 22.95
C PRO A 170 -8.16 -2.51 21.43
N ILE A 171 -7.85 -1.32 20.94
CA ILE A 171 -7.68 -1.07 19.50
C ILE A 171 -6.22 -1.28 19.11
N LYS A 172 -5.98 -2.08 18.06
CA LYS A 172 -4.64 -2.46 17.59
C LYS A 172 -4.29 -1.92 16.22
N ASN A 173 -5.26 -1.76 15.33
CA ASN A 173 -5.03 -1.21 13.99
C ASN A 173 -6.30 -0.50 13.51
N ILE A 174 -6.10 0.57 12.74
CA ILE A 174 -7.17 1.27 12.02
C ILE A 174 -6.74 1.37 10.56
N THR A 175 -7.57 0.87 9.66
CA THR A 175 -7.34 0.93 8.22
C THR A 175 -8.38 1.83 7.57
N THR A 176 -7.91 2.75 6.73
CA THR A 176 -8.79 3.46 5.79
C THR A 176 -8.79 2.67 4.49
N VAL A 177 -9.97 2.32 4.00
CA VAL A 177 -10.18 1.76 2.67
C VAL A 177 -10.50 2.91 1.74
N VAL A 178 -9.58 3.23 0.83
CA VAL A 178 -9.73 4.26 -0.20
C VAL A 178 -10.05 3.58 -1.52
N ARG A 179 -11.22 3.87 -2.07
CA ARG A 179 -11.64 3.37 -3.38
C ARG A 179 -11.45 4.43 -4.45
N ASP A 180 -11.55 3.98 -5.70
CA ASP A 180 -11.47 4.84 -6.88
C ASP A 180 -10.08 5.42 -7.09
N VAL A 181 -9.07 4.66 -6.68
CA VAL A 181 -7.68 5.00 -6.96
C VAL A 181 -7.37 4.58 -8.40
N PRO A 182 -6.96 5.49 -9.29
CA PRO A 182 -6.70 5.14 -10.69
C PRO A 182 -5.68 4.01 -10.80
N ARG A 183 -5.83 3.15 -11.81
CA ARG A 183 -4.80 2.15 -12.13
C ARG A 183 -3.56 2.86 -12.68
N GLY A 184 -2.38 2.33 -12.37
CA GLY A 184 -1.11 2.94 -12.77
C GLY A 184 0.09 2.13 -12.30
N GLN A 185 1.29 2.63 -12.58
CA GLN A 185 2.51 2.08 -11.97
C GLN A 185 2.60 2.55 -10.53
N VAL A 186 3.00 1.64 -9.63
CA VAL A 186 3.06 1.94 -8.19
C VAL A 186 4.51 1.95 -7.74
N SER A 187 4.86 2.96 -6.95
CA SER A 187 6.09 3.05 -6.18
C SER A 187 5.73 3.05 -4.70
N ILE A 188 6.50 2.31 -3.91
CA ILE A 188 6.42 2.37 -2.45
C ILE A 188 7.74 2.84 -1.88
N GLY A 189 7.69 3.72 -0.88
CA GLY A 189 8.86 4.25 -0.20
C GLY A 189 9.75 5.15 -1.07
N GLY A 190 9.25 5.60 -2.22
CA GLY A 190 10.06 6.29 -3.23
C GLY A 190 10.97 5.36 -4.04
N GLY A 191 10.71 4.04 -4.01
CA GLY A 191 11.39 3.09 -4.87
C GLY A 191 11.00 3.20 -6.34
N ALA A 192 11.52 2.30 -7.19
CA ALA A 192 11.18 2.26 -8.61
C ALA A 192 9.68 2.08 -8.84
N LEU A 193 9.15 2.72 -9.87
CA LEU A 193 7.80 2.50 -10.35
C LEU A 193 7.68 1.10 -10.95
N ALA A 194 6.64 0.36 -10.56
CA ALA A 194 6.37 -0.97 -11.06
C ALA A 194 4.94 -1.09 -11.59
N ALA A 195 4.80 -1.62 -12.80
CA ALA A 195 3.50 -2.00 -13.32
C ALA A 195 3.00 -3.26 -12.60
N LEU A 196 1.85 -3.16 -11.93
CA LEU A 196 1.27 -4.29 -11.20
C LEU A 196 0.53 -5.27 -12.11
N GLY A 197 0.07 -4.81 -13.28
CA GLY A 197 -0.88 -5.56 -14.09
C GLY A 197 -2.14 -5.86 -13.28
N ASP A 198 -2.52 -7.14 -13.22
CA ASP A 198 -3.63 -7.63 -12.40
C ASP A 198 -3.17 -8.23 -11.05
N ASN A 199 -1.90 -8.04 -10.67
CA ASN A 199 -1.40 -8.45 -9.37
C ASN A 199 -1.76 -7.42 -8.29
N ASP A 200 -2.04 -7.94 -7.09
CA ASP A 200 -2.10 -7.12 -5.90
C ASP A 200 -0.69 -6.82 -5.35
N LEU A 201 -0.57 -5.72 -4.62
CA LEU A 201 0.64 -5.29 -3.93
C LEU A 201 0.34 -5.05 -2.45
N LEU A 202 1.11 -5.69 -1.57
CA LEU A 202 1.10 -5.42 -0.13
C LEU A 202 2.48 -4.93 0.27
N SER A 203 2.54 -3.93 1.14
CA SER A 203 3.79 -3.30 1.55
C SER A 203 3.75 -2.82 3.00
N GLY A 204 4.92 -2.76 3.66
CA GLY A 204 5.03 -2.48 5.09
C GLY A 204 6.21 -1.58 5.50
N TYR A 205 5.95 -0.67 6.45
CA TYR A 205 6.89 0.17 7.22
C TYR A 205 6.74 -0.24 8.70
N THR A 206 7.71 -0.16 9.61
CA THR A 206 9.08 0.38 9.54
C THR A 206 10.14 -0.69 9.29
N PHE A 207 9.72 -1.95 9.30
CA PHE A 207 10.58 -3.10 9.10
C PHE A 207 9.92 -3.99 8.05
N GLY A 208 10.66 -4.21 6.95
CA GLY A 208 10.29 -5.15 5.91
C GLY A 208 10.17 -6.55 6.46
N THR A 209 8.97 -6.96 6.84
CA THR A 209 8.59 -8.38 7.01
C THR A 209 8.48 -9.10 5.65
N GLY A 210 9.04 -8.49 4.61
CA GLY A 210 8.99 -8.87 3.21
C GLY A 210 10.15 -9.71 2.74
N ASP A 211 11.23 -9.01 2.43
CA ASP A 211 12.37 -9.58 1.69
C ASP A 211 13.12 -10.64 2.50
N LEU A 212 12.96 -10.64 3.83
CA LEU A 212 13.54 -11.64 4.73
C LEU A 212 12.79 -12.99 4.72
N HIS A 213 11.55 -13.04 4.23
CA HIS A 213 10.66 -14.20 4.38
C HIS A 213 10.26 -14.87 3.05
N GLY A 214 10.90 -14.49 1.93
CA GLY A 214 10.73 -15.15 0.63
C GLY A 214 9.55 -14.65 -0.20
N THR A 215 9.17 -15.41 -1.22
CA THR A 215 8.12 -15.03 -2.18
C THR A 215 6.73 -15.02 -1.53
N GLY A 216 5.95 -13.96 -1.77
CA GLY A 216 4.57 -13.84 -1.25
C GLY A 216 4.42 -12.95 -0.01
N THR A 217 5.48 -12.25 0.38
CA THR A 217 5.53 -11.39 1.55
C THR A 217 5.33 -9.90 1.18
N PRO A 218 4.96 -9.03 2.13
CA PRO A 218 4.81 -7.60 1.89
C PRO A 218 6.11 -6.95 1.41
N GLN A 219 6.11 -6.15 0.35
CA GLN A 219 7.31 -5.39 -0.04
C GLN A 219 7.76 -4.47 1.10
N SER A 220 9.06 -4.47 1.41
CA SER A 220 9.65 -3.61 2.44
C SER A 220 9.64 -2.14 2.00
N THR A 221 9.41 -1.22 2.93
CA THR A 221 9.47 0.23 2.68
C THR A 221 10.41 0.91 3.65
N ASN A 222 11.24 1.80 3.13
CA ASN A 222 12.13 2.67 3.89
C ASN A 222 11.37 3.83 4.55
N THR A 223 10.26 4.28 3.96
CA THR A 223 9.46 5.40 4.47
C THR A 223 7.98 5.24 4.07
N PRO A 224 7.01 5.67 4.88
CA PRO A 224 5.60 5.34 4.67
C PRO A 224 4.94 6.28 3.67
N VAL A 225 5.34 6.18 2.40
CA VAL A 225 4.71 6.85 1.25
C VAL A 225 4.45 5.83 0.15
N ALA A 226 3.33 5.98 -0.56
CA ALA A 226 3.05 5.24 -1.78
C ALA A 226 2.63 6.21 -2.89
N ILE A 227 3.07 5.97 -4.11
CA ILE A 227 2.82 6.83 -5.27
C ILE A 227 2.28 5.98 -6.42
N VAL A 228 1.20 6.42 -7.03
CA VAL A 228 0.63 5.86 -8.25
C VAL A 228 0.88 6.85 -9.38
N GLN A 229 1.62 6.43 -10.41
CA GLN A 229 1.73 7.17 -11.66
C GLN A 229 0.47 6.92 -12.50
N VAL A 230 -0.43 7.91 -12.52
CA VAL A 230 -1.71 7.87 -13.26
C VAL A 230 -1.48 8.20 -14.74
N SER A 231 -0.59 9.16 -15.01
CA SER A 231 -0.11 9.51 -16.35
C SER A 231 1.32 10.05 -16.28
N SER A 232 1.90 10.47 -17.41
CA SER A 232 3.27 11.01 -17.42
C SER A 232 3.44 12.24 -16.52
N ASN A 233 2.37 13.03 -16.33
CA ASN A 233 2.38 14.29 -15.59
C ASN A 233 1.39 14.28 -14.42
N ASP A 234 1.01 13.11 -13.93
CA ASP A 234 0.07 12.98 -12.82
C ASP A 234 0.46 11.81 -11.90
N PHE A 235 0.86 12.17 -10.69
CA PHE A 235 1.32 11.27 -9.64
C PHE A 235 0.44 11.46 -8.41
N MET A 236 -0.41 10.46 -8.14
CA MET A 236 -1.22 10.42 -6.92
C MET A 236 -0.39 9.82 -5.79
N TYR A 237 -0.27 10.52 -4.66
CA TYR A 237 0.50 10.06 -3.51
C TYR A 237 -0.38 9.83 -2.28
N PHE A 238 0.01 8.85 -1.46
CA PHE A 238 -0.54 8.56 -0.15
C PHE A 238 0.58 8.70 0.87
N THR A 239 0.38 9.52 1.89
CA THR A 239 1.35 9.70 2.98
C THR A 239 0.66 9.83 4.32
N THR A 240 1.32 9.33 5.36
CA THR A 240 0.99 9.65 6.75
C THR A 240 1.69 10.95 7.17
N LEU A 241 1.08 11.70 8.08
CA LEU A 241 1.65 12.85 8.77
C LEU A 241 2.02 12.49 10.22
N ASP A 242 2.64 11.32 10.39
CA ASP A 242 3.17 10.85 11.68
C ASP A 242 4.31 11.74 12.18
N ASN A 243 4.34 12.01 13.48
CA ASN A 243 5.45 12.69 14.14
C ASN A 243 6.38 11.74 14.91
N LYS A 244 6.22 10.43 14.69
CA LYS A 244 7.08 9.39 15.24
C LYS A 244 7.07 8.16 14.33
N VAL A 245 8.09 7.33 14.48
CA VAL A 245 8.22 6.07 13.76
C VAL A 245 7.14 5.09 14.24
N ARG A 246 6.27 4.65 13.33
CA ARG A 246 5.21 3.67 13.61
C ARG A 246 4.93 2.81 12.39
N PRO A 247 4.52 1.54 12.57
CA PRO A 247 4.25 0.69 11.44
C PRO A 247 3.09 1.21 10.58
N LYS A 248 3.19 0.98 9.27
CA LYS A 248 2.19 1.29 8.26
C LYS A 248 2.11 0.18 7.24
N ARG A 249 0.91 -0.09 6.72
CA ARG A 249 0.72 -0.96 5.57
C ARG A 249 -0.01 -0.24 4.46
N TYR A 250 0.39 -0.57 3.24
CA TYR A 250 -0.30 -0.20 2.01
C TYR A 250 -0.69 -1.49 1.29
N TYR A 251 -1.97 -1.62 0.94
CA TYR A 251 -2.44 -2.74 0.14
C TYR A 251 -3.21 -2.23 -1.07
N PHE A 252 -2.73 -2.55 -2.27
CA PHE A 252 -3.35 -2.22 -3.55
C PHE A 252 -3.98 -3.47 -4.12
N GLN A 253 -5.30 -3.44 -4.24
CA GLN A 253 -6.09 -4.51 -4.84
C GLN A 253 -6.65 -4.06 -6.19
N GLN A 254 -6.48 -4.89 -7.21
CA GLN A 254 -6.90 -4.56 -8.57
C GLN A 254 -8.41 -4.70 -8.77
N GLY A 255 -8.95 -3.79 -9.58
CA GLY A 255 -10.32 -3.83 -10.08
C GLY A 255 -10.38 -3.45 -11.56
N GLU A 256 -11.54 -3.62 -12.18
CA GLU A 256 -11.70 -3.42 -13.63
C GLU A 256 -11.44 -1.95 -14.00
N LYS A 257 -12.04 -1.00 -13.27
CA LYS A 257 -11.92 0.45 -13.55
C LYS A 257 -10.87 1.16 -12.70
N ALA A 258 -10.72 0.75 -11.45
CA ALA A 258 -9.89 1.41 -10.45
C ALA A 258 -9.39 0.40 -9.42
N MET A 259 -8.41 0.79 -8.62
CA MET A 259 -7.91 0.02 -7.49
C MET A 259 -8.67 0.36 -6.20
N ARG A 260 -8.76 -0.64 -5.32
CA ARG A 260 -9.08 -0.47 -3.90
C ARG A 260 -7.77 -0.44 -3.12
N VAL A 261 -7.55 0.59 -2.32
CA VAL A 261 -6.32 0.79 -1.56
C VAL A 261 -6.62 0.81 -0.07
N GLU A 262 -5.91 0.02 0.71
CA GLU A 262 -5.91 0.12 2.18
C GLU A 262 -4.67 0.89 2.64
N VAL A 263 -4.90 1.90 3.50
CA VAL A 263 -3.83 2.57 4.25
C VAL A 263 -4.03 2.31 5.74
N SER A 264 -3.11 1.56 6.34
CA SER A 264 -3.25 1.05 7.71
C SER A 264 -2.34 1.77 8.68
N TYR A 265 -2.92 2.21 9.79
CA TYR A 265 -2.21 2.66 10.98
C TYR A 265 -2.18 1.54 12.01
N GLU A 266 -1.00 1.05 12.34
CA GLU A 266 -0.82 0.10 13.44
C GLU A 266 -0.50 0.84 14.73
N HIS A 267 -1.24 0.50 15.79
CA HIS A 267 -1.02 1.00 17.12
C HIS A 267 0.16 0.28 17.79
N ASP A 268 0.74 0.89 18.81
CA ASP A 268 1.86 0.28 19.52
C ASP A 268 1.36 -1.00 20.21
N ALA A 269 1.90 -2.17 19.86
CA ALA A 269 1.30 -3.47 20.18
C ALA A 269 1.04 -3.71 21.68
N TRP A 270 1.91 -3.16 22.54
CA TRP A 270 1.81 -3.28 24.00
C TRP A 270 0.75 -2.36 24.63
N ARG A 271 0.19 -1.40 23.88
CA ARG A 271 -0.85 -0.50 24.37
C ARG A 271 -2.22 -1.15 24.25
N ASN A 272 -3.05 -0.95 25.26
CA ASN A 272 -4.44 -1.41 25.29
C ASN A 272 -5.40 -0.21 25.34
N ASP A 273 -5.14 0.78 24.48
CA ASP A 273 -5.97 1.98 24.43
C ASP A 273 -7.36 1.64 23.89
N LEU A 274 -8.37 2.10 24.62
CA LEU A 274 -9.79 2.03 24.21
C LEU A 274 -10.19 3.21 23.32
N ARG A 275 -9.32 4.24 23.28
CA ARG A 275 -9.47 5.43 22.44
C ARG A 275 -8.16 5.68 21.69
N VAL A 276 -8.20 5.61 20.37
CA VAL A 276 -7.04 5.84 19.50
C VAL A 276 -7.28 7.05 18.59
N VAL A 277 -6.28 7.94 18.58
CA VAL A 277 -6.21 9.10 17.69
C VAL A 277 -5.16 8.77 16.62
N VAL A 278 -5.62 8.59 15.39
CA VAL A 278 -4.76 8.25 14.26
C VAL A 278 -4.07 9.52 13.75
N PRO A 279 -2.75 9.49 13.48
CA PRO A 279 -2.06 10.53 12.72
C PRO A 279 -2.82 10.86 11.44
N LYS A 280 -2.73 12.11 10.98
CA LYS A 280 -3.40 12.48 9.73
C LYS A 280 -2.85 11.68 8.57
N TRP A 281 -3.73 11.27 7.69
CA TRP A 281 -3.39 10.80 6.36
C TRP A 281 -3.58 11.92 5.36
N LYS A 282 -2.85 11.83 4.25
CA LYS A 282 -2.93 12.76 3.13
C LYS A 282 -2.89 11.99 1.83
N ILE A 283 -3.79 12.36 0.93
CA ILE A 283 -3.76 11.97 -0.48
C ILE A 283 -3.74 13.24 -1.32
N GLY A 284 -2.97 13.25 -2.40
CA GLY A 284 -2.95 14.37 -3.32
C GLY A 284 -2.31 14.02 -4.66
N HIS A 285 -2.23 15.01 -5.54
CA HIS A 285 -1.63 14.88 -6.86
C HIS A 285 -0.44 15.81 -7.02
N ALA A 286 0.56 15.35 -7.76
CA ALA A 286 1.72 16.12 -8.18
C ALA A 286 2.02 15.91 -9.66
N ALA A 287 2.67 16.89 -10.29
CA ALA A 287 3.01 16.81 -11.71
C ALA A 287 4.18 15.86 -11.99
N THR A 288 5.07 15.69 -11.01
CA THR A 288 6.25 14.82 -11.09
C THR A 288 6.32 13.86 -9.91
N PHE A 289 7.10 12.80 -10.06
CA PHE A 289 7.38 11.86 -9.00
C PHE A 289 8.13 12.55 -7.84
N GLU A 290 9.07 13.41 -8.19
CA GLU A 290 9.90 14.17 -7.26
C GLU A 290 9.07 15.14 -6.42
N ASP A 291 8.09 15.82 -7.02
CA ASP A 291 7.17 16.69 -6.29
C ASP A 291 6.30 15.90 -5.30
N ALA A 292 5.79 14.73 -5.72
CA ALA A 292 5.04 13.84 -4.83
C ALA A 292 5.90 13.37 -3.64
N MET A 293 7.16 13.00 -3.89
CA MET A 293 8.11 12.64 -2.84
C MET A 293 8.47 13.82 -1.93
N THR A 294 8.63 15.02 -2.49
CA THR A 294 8.97 16.24 -1.73
C THR A 294 7.92 16.52 -0.66
N VAL A 295 6.63 16.33 -0.95
CA VAL A 295 5.56 16.48 0.05
C VAL A 295 5.79 15.60 1.27
N HIS A 296 6.17 14.34 1.06
CA HIS A 296 6.46 13.41 2.15
C HIS A 296 7.74 13.78 2.89
N MET A 297 8.83 14.06 2.16
CA MET A 297 10.13 14.35 2.76
C MET A 297 10.11 15.64 3.58
N THR A 298 9.45 16.69 3.10
CA THR A 298 9.24 17.93 3.89
C THR A 298 8.49 17.65 5.20
N HIS A 299 7.51 16.75 5.19
CA HIS A 299 6.85 16.35 6.44
C HIS A 299 7.82 15.64 7.38
N ILE A 300 8.61 14.68 6.89
CA ILE A 300 9.60 13.94 7.70
C ILE A 300 10.64 14.89 8.29
N GLU A 301 11.22 15.78 7.49
CA GLU A 301 12.20 16.77 7.95
C GLU A 301 11.65 17.62 9.11
N ASN A 302 10.44 18.15 8.95
CA ASN A 302 9.78 18.96 9.97
C ASN A 302 9.41 18.16 11.23
N ALA A 303 8.84 16.97 11.04
CA ALA A 303 8.36 16.12 12.12
C ALA A 303 9.50 15.61 13.02
N PHE A 304 10.63 15.24 12.41
CA PHE A 304 11.78 14.66 13.10
C PHE A 304 12.92 15.65 13.32
N LYS A 305 12.74 16.92 12.92
CA LYS A 305 13.75 17.99 13.02
C LYS A 305 15.07 17.57 12.38
N LEU A 306 14.99 16.93 11.23
CA LEU A 306 16.18 16.51 10.50
C LEU A 306 16.80 17.72 9.81
N PRO A 307 18.13 17.86 9.84
CA PRO A 307 18.79 18.85 9.00
C PRO A 307 18.53 18.51 7.52
N SER A 308 18.30 19.54 6.70
CA SER A 308 18.07 19.41 5.25
C SER A 308 19.26 18.78 4.49
N CYS A 309 20.41 18.64 5.16
CA CYS A 309 21.52 17.79 4.73
C CYS A 309 21.82 16.74 5.80
N ILE A 310 21.85 15.47 5.43
CA ILE A 310 22.40 14.42 6.27
C ILE A 310 23.94 14.56 6.19
N PRO A 311 24.65 14.85 7.30
CA PRO A 311 26.10 15.08 7.26
C PRO A 311 26.90 13.89 6.72
N THR A 312 26.38 12.66 6.80
CA THR A 312 27.09 11.46 6.34
C THR A 312 27.18 11.35 4.81
N LEU A 313 26.21 11.89 4.06
CA LEU A 313 26.33 11.98 2.60
C LEU A 313 27.37 13.04 2.19
N GLN A 314 27.45 14.16 2.93
CA GLN A 314 28.56 15.09 2.77
C GLN A 314 29.90 14.48 3.14
N ILE A 315 30.00 13.60 4.15
CA ILE A 315 31.26 12.91 4.46
C ILE A 315 31.66 11.98 3.30
N VAL A 316 30.73 11.24 2.70
CA VAL A 316 31.04 10.36 1.55
C VAL A 316 31.42 11.19 0.31
N ASP A 317 30.69 12.25 -0.01
CA ASP A 317 30.98 13.13 -1.16
C ASP A 317 32.26 13.97 -0.95
N ASP A 318 32.50 14.46 0.27
CA ASP A 318 33.76 15.11 0.64
C ASP A 318 34.90 14.09 0.66
N THR A 319 34.67 12.81 0.91
CA THR A 319 35.74 11.80 0.86
C THR A 319 36.28 11.68 -0.57
N PHE A 320 35.40 11.65 -1.57
CA PHE A 320 35.83 11.61 -2.97
C PHE A 320 36.45 12.92 -3.45
N THR A 321 36.10 14.04 -2.83
CA THR A 321 36.66 15.36 -3.18
C THR A 321 37.97 15.66 -2.44
N LYS A 322 38.03 15.45 -1.12
CA LYS A 322 39.18 15.73 -0.22
C LYS A 322 40.25 14.65 -0.27
N HIS A 323 39.89 13.38 -0.52
CA HIS A 323 40.84 12.26 -0.59
C HIS A 323 41.00 11.71 -2.01
N ARG A 324 40.63 12.50 -3.03
CA ARG A 324 40.73 12.12 -4.44
C ARG A 324 42.11 11.59 -4.80
N ASP A 325 43.16 12.28 -4.36
CA ASP A 325 44.55 11.91 -4.66
C ASP A 325 44.97 10.63 -3.92
N THR A 326 44.50 10.44 -2.68
CA THR A 326 44.72 9.20 -1.93
C THR A 326 44.05 8.01 -2.61
N MET A 327 42.82 8.18 -3.09
CA MET A 327 42.10 7.14 -3.82
C MET A 327 42.74 6.85 -5.17
N ALA A 328 43.17 7.88 -5.90
CA ALA A 328 43.92 7.72 -7.16
C ALA A 328 45.23 6.95 -6.94
N ALA A 329 45.96 7.22 -5.86
CA ALA A 329 47.19 6.50 -5.50
C ALA A 329 46.93 5.03 -5.12
N ILE A 330 45.85 4.75 -4.39
CA ILE A 330 45.43 3.37 -4.05
C ILE A 330 45.07 2.60 -5.32
N ILE A 331 44.29 3.21 -6.23
CA ILE A 331 43.90 2.61 -7.51
C ILE A 331 45.13 2.33 -8.38
N ALA A 332 46.06 3.28 -8.49
CA ALA A 332 47.30 3.10 -9.25
C ALA A 332 48.15 1.95 -8.69
N ARG A 333 48.25 1.84 -7.35
CA ARG A 333 48.98 0.75 -6.71
C ARG A 333 48.31 -0.60 -6.90
N ALA A 334 46.97 -0.65 -6.92
CA ALA A 334 46.20 -1.85 -7.21
C ALA A 334 46.38 -2.30 -8.66
N LYS A 335 46.33 -1.36 -9.61
CA LYS A 335 46.60 -1.58 -11.04
C LYS A 335 47.99 -2.16 -11.30
N ASN A 336 49.03 -1.58 -10.69
CA ASN A 336 50.40 -2.09 -10.78
C ASN A 336 50.54 -3.51 -10.21
N ARG A 337 49.85 -3.83 -9.12
CA ARG A 337 49.83 -5.20 -8.56
C ARG A 337 49.13 -6.21 -9.47
N ALA A 338 48.12 -5.75 -10.21
CA ALA A 338 47.36 -6.58 -11.14
C ALA A 338 47.99 -6.69 -12.53
N GLY A 339 49.08 -5.97 -12.81
CA GLY A 339 49.69 -5.90 -14.15
C GLY A 339 48.83 -5.19 -15.19
N ILE A 340 47.88 -4.35 -14.75
CA ILE A 340 46.96 -3.61 -15.61
C ILE A 340 47.48 -2.18 -15.70
N THR A 341 47.91 -1.74 -16.90
CA THR A 341 48.24 -0.33 -17.18
C THR A 341 46.97 0.50 -17.36
#